data_AF-T0ZAZ6-F1
#
_entry.id   AF-T0ZAZ6-F1
#
_cell.length_a   1.000
_cell.length_b   1.000
_cell.length_c   1.000
_cell.angle_alpha   90.00
_cell.angle_beta   90.00
_cell.angle_gamma   90.00
#
_symmetry.space_group_name_H-M   'P 1'
#
loop_
_entity.id
_entity.type
_entity.pdbx_description
1 polymer ?
#
loop_
_entity_poly.entity_id
_entity_poly.type
_entity_poly.pdbx_seq_one_letter_code
_entity_poly.pdbx_strand_id
1 'polypeptide(L)'
;GACVGSWAGDVRQEFYPAPYAIVSLWERFGNAGTPAHYEAEAHSIANLMSSPTARNLVRVFLLQDRLKGLGKKSDLGLKRVHVIGSGVMGGDIAAWCALRGYTVSLQDRESRFVEPALLRARKLFERRLRTPGAVEAAVKRLEMDLEGRNVPDADVVIEAIFENLEAKKAL
;
A
#
# COMPACT_ATOMS: atom_id res chain seq x y z
N GLY A 1 -32.69 0.56 12.86
CA GLY A 1 -31.76 1.64 12.52
C GLY A 1 -30.43 1.57 13.26
N ALA A 2 -29.73 0.42 13.24
CA ALA A 2 -28.46 0.25 13.97
C ALA A 2 -27.27 -0.20 13.08
N CYS A 3 -27.44 -0.39 11.78
CA CYS A 3 -26.35 -0.84 10.89
C CYS A 3 -25.58 0.29 10.19
N VAL A 4 -26.05 1.54 10.25
CA VAL A 4 -25.41 2.66 9.52
C VAL A 4 -24.24 3.29 10.31
N GLY A 5 -24.13 3.01 11.61
CA GLY A 5 -23.29 3.79 12.53
C GLY A 5 -21.78 3.55 12.49
N SER A 6 -21.27 2.41 12.02
CA SER A 6 -19.84 2.08 12.21
C SER A 6 -18.91 2.47 11.06
N TRP A 7 -19.42 2.66 9.84
CA TRP A 7 -18.61 3.01 8.65
C TRP A 7 -18.89 4.43 8.14
N ALA A 8 -20.03 5.03 8.50
CA ALA A 8 -20.44 6.35 8.05
C ALA A 8 -19.64 7.50 8.69
N GLY A 9 -18.79 7.23 9.69
CA GLY A 9 -17.95 8.24 10.35
C GLY A 9 -16.75 8.70 9.51
N ASP A 10 -16.23 7.85 8.62
CA ASP A 10 -14.96 8.10 7.93
C ASP A 10 -15.12 8.59 6.47
N VAL A 11 -16.33 8.50 5.92
CA VAL A 11 -16.60 8.79 4.50
C VAL A 11 -17.76 9.75 4.37
N ARG A 12 -17.51 10.96 3.84
CA ARG A 12 -18.55 11.97 3.66
C ARG A 12 -19.46 11.64 2.46
N GLN A 13 -20.76 11.53 2.70
CA GLN A 13 -21.78 11.21 1.67
C GLN A 13 -21.73 12.13 0.45
N GLU A 14 -21.46 13.43 0.66
CA GLU A 14 -21.29 14.42 -0.41
C GLU A 14 -20.25 13.99 -1.46
N PHE A 15 -19.15 13.39 -1.00
CA PHE A 15 -18.04 12.98 -1.88
C PHE A 15 -18.19 11.54 -2.36
N TYR A 16 -18.88 10.69 -1.59
CA TYR A 16 -19.09 9.27 -1.89
C TYR A 16 -20.55 8.87 -1.67
N PRO A 17 -21.45 9.17 -2.63
CA PRO A 17 -22.88 8.90 -2.47
C PRO A 17 -23.24 7.41 -2.64
N ALA A 18 -22.44 6.63 -3.36
CA ALA A 18 -22.76 5.25 -3.71
C ALA A 18 -22.91 4.30 -2.48
N PRO A 19 -22.03 4.32 -1.47
CA PRO A 19 -22.21 3.53 -0.25
C PRO A 19 -23.51 3.84 0.50
N TYR A 20 -23.93 5.10 0.53
CA TYR A 20 -25.18 5.50 1.18
C TYR A 20 -26.40 5.07 0.36
N ALA A 21 -26.34 5.20 -0.97
CA ALA A 21 -27.41 4.81 -1.87
C ALA A 21 -27.73 3.30 -1.78
N ILE A 22 -26.72 2.43 -1.70
CA ILE A 22 -26.94 0.98 -1.54
C ILE A 22 -27.53 0.64 -0.17
N VAL A 23 -27.08 1.31 0.90
CA VAL A 23 -27.66 1.12 2.24
C VAL A 23 -29.11 1.58 2.28
N SER A 24 -29.45 2.74 1.71
CA SER A 24 -30.83 3.23 1.66
C SER A 24 -31.75 2.35 0.83
N LEU A 25 -31.26 1.77 -0.28
CA LEU A 25 -32.02 0.78 -1.05
C LEU A 25 -32.28 -0.48 -0.22
N TRP A 26 -31.27 -0.99 0.47
CA TRP A 26 -31.41 -2.15 1.35
C TRP A 26 -32.35 -1.89 2.54
N GLU A 27 -32.31 -0.70 3.15
CA GLU A 27 -33.23 -0.35 4.24
C GLU A 27 -34.69 -0.29 3.78
N ARG A 28 -34.95 0.11 2.53
CA ARG A 28 -36.30 0.19 1.97
C ARG A 28 -36.84 -1.15 1.47
N PHE A 29 -36.02 -1.92 0.77
CA PHE A 29 -36.47 -3.09 0.02
C PHE A 29 -35.94 -4.41 0.58
N GLY A 30 -34.93 -4.39 1.43
CA GLY A 30 -34.24 -5.59 1.90
C GLY A 30 -33.82 -6.48 0.74
N ASN A 31 -34.08 -7.78 0.85
CA ASN A 31 -33.90 -8.75 -0.23
C ASN A 31 -35.22 -9.11 -0.93
N ALA A 32 -36.16 -8.17 -1.05
CA ALA A 32 -37.50 -8.46 -1.54
C ALA A 32 -37.56 -8.95 -2.99
N GLY A 33 -36.55 -8.63 -3.83
CA GLY A 33 -36.47 -9.12 -5.21
C GLY A 33 -37.67 -8.74 -6.10
N THR A 34 -38.41 -7.70 -5.73
CA THR A 34 -39.62 -7.27 -6.44
C THR A 34 -39.29 -6.42 -7.67
N PRO A 35 -40.19 -6.31 -8.66
CA PRO A 35 -40.01 -5.40 -9.80
C PRO A 35 -39.74 -3.95 -9.36
N ALA A 36 -40.45 -3.47 -8.31
CA ALA A 36 -40.24 -2.14 -7.74
C ALA A 36 -38.85 -1.95 -7.10
N HIS A 37 -38.29 -3.01 -6.50
CA HIS A 37 -36.93 -2.99 -5.97
C HIS A 37 -35.90 -2.82 -7.10
N TYR A 38 -36.02 -3.59 -8.19
CA TYR A 38 -35.12 -3.46 -9.34
C TYR A 38 -35.24 -2.11 -10.04
N GLU A 39 -36.46 -1.56 -10.14
CA GLU A 39 -36.67 -0.22 -10.71
C GLU A 39 -36.01 0.88 -9.86
N ALA A 40 -36.15 0.79 -8.53
CA ALA A 40 -35.49 1.72 -7.62
C ALA A 40 -33.95 1.61 -7.68
N GLU A 41 -33.43 0.38 -7.79
CA GLU A 41 -31.99 0.12 -7.99
C GLU A 41 -31.50 0.73 -9.30
N ALA A 42 -32.20 0.49 -10.41
CA ALA A 42 -31.84 1.02 -11.72
C ALA A 42 -31.79 2.56 -11.73
N HIS A 43 -32.78 3.23 -11.14
CA HIS A 43 -32.78 4.69 -11.00
C HIS A 43 -31.62 5.19 -10.14
N SER A 44 -31.32 4.50 -9.03
CA SER A 44 -30.21 4.84 -8.15
C SER A 44 -28.87 4.75 -8.87
N ILE A 45 -28.63 3.65 -9.59
CA ILE A 45 -27.42 3.45 -10.40
C ILE A 45 -27.30 4.51 -11.49
N ALA A 46 -28.38 4.80 -12.22
CA ALA A 46 -28.37 5.80 -13.28
C ALA A 46 -27.98 7.20 -12.75
N ASN A 47 -28.51 7.59 -11.60
CA ASN A 47 -28.17 8.83 -10.92
C ASN A 47 -26.70 8.86 -10.48
N LEU A 48 -26.21 7.78 -9.88
CA LEU A 48 -24.82 7.66 -9.46
C LEU A 48 -23.86 7.71 -10.64
N MET A 49 -24.13 6.97 -11.72
CA MET A 49 -23.29 6.94 -12.92
C MET A 49 -23.17 8.31 -13.60
N SER A 50 -24.23 9.11 -13.51
CA SER A 50 -24.25 10.48 -14.07
C SER A 50 -23.48 11.49 -13.20
N SER A 51 -23.10 11.11 -11.97
CA SER A 51 -22.40 12.00 -11.05
C SER A 51 -20.93 12.25 -11.45
N PRO A 52 -20.36 13.41 -11.08
CA PRO A 52 -18.93 13.66 -11.21
C PRO A 52 -18.07 12.64 -10.47
N THR A 53 -18.52 12.16 -9.30
CA THR A 53 -17.82 11.17 -8.48
C THR A 53 -17.62 9.86 -9.25
N ALA A 54 -18.68 9.30 -9.83
CA ALA A 54 -18.57 8.05 -10.59
C ALA A 54 -17.64 8.21 -11.80
N ARG A 55 -17.78 9.30 -12.55
CA ARG A 55 -16.91 9.60 -13.70
C ARG A 55 -15.44 9.66 -13.30
N ASN A 56 -15.13 10.32 -12.18
CA ASN A 56 -13.75 10.46 -11.70
C ASN A 56 -13.18 9.14 -11.17
N LEU A 57 -13.97 8.33 -10.46
CA LEU A 57 -13.53 7.01 -9.99
C LEU A 57 -13.27 6.04 -11.15
N VAL A 58 -14.14 6.02 -12.17
CA VAL A 58 -13.91 5.25 -13.40
C VAL A 58 -12.63 5.73 -14.10
N ARG A 59 -12.41 7.04 -14.18
CA ARG A 59 -11.16 7.60 -14.73
C ARG A 59 -9.94 7.12 -13.95
N VAL A 60 -9.97 7.16 -12.61
CA VAL A 60 -8.86 6.67 -11.77
C VAL A 60 -8.60 5.19 -12.03
N PHE A 61 -9.65 4.37 -12.13
CA PHE A 61 -9.52 2.96 -12.47
C PHE A 61 -8.81 2.75 -13.82
N LEU A 62 -9.25 3.45 -14.87
CA LEU A 62 -8.66 3.34 -16.20
C LEU A 62 -7.20 3.84 -16.23
N LEU A 63 -6.88 4.90 -15.48
CA LEU A 63 -5.50 5.39 -15.36
C LEU A 63 -4.60 4.37 -14.66
N GLN A 64 -5.09 3.73 -13.60
CA GLN A 64 -4.36 2.67 -12.90
C GLN A 64 -4.17 1.45 -13.79
N ASP A 65 -5.18 1.04 -14.54
CA ASP A 65 -5.10 -0.08 -15.47
C ASP A 65 -4.09 0.18 -16.60
N ARG A 66 -4.15 1.38 -17.19
CA ARG A 66 -3.17 1.82 -18.19
C ARG A 66 -1.75 1.81 -17.63
N LEU A 67 -1.54 2.31 -16.41
CA LEU A 67 -0.22 2.32 -15.77
C LEU A 67 0.33 0.89 -15.56
N LYS A 68 -0.53 -0.04 -15.13
CA LYS A 68 -0.17 -1.46 -15.01
C LYS A 68 0.19 -2.08 -16.37
N GLY A 69 -0.51 -1.70 -17.44
CA GLY A 69 -0.23 -2.15 -18.80
C GLY A 69 1.09 -1.64 -19.37
N LEU A 70 1.55 -0.45 -18.95
CA LEU A 70 2.87 0.09 -19.33
C LEU A 70 4.04 -0.62 -18.64
N GLY A 71 3.81 -1.23 -17.47
CA GLY A 71 4.81 -2.04 -16.80
C GLY A 71 5.09 -3.32 -17.57
N LYS A 72 6.33 -3.51 -18.05
CA LYS A 72 6.74 -4.81 -18.60
C LYS A 72 6.58 -5.88 -17.51
N LYS A 73 5.72 -6.87 -17.75
CA LYS A 73 5.66 -8.10 -16.95
C LYS A 73 6.83 -9.02 -17.33
N SER A 74 8.05 -8.57 -17.09
CA SER A 74 9.24 -9.41 -17.20
C SER A 74 9.68 -9.76 -15.78
N ASP A 75 9.71 -11.06 -15.46
CA ASP A 75 10.41 -11.52 -14.27
C ASP A 75 11.91 -11.24 -14.49
N LEU A 76 12.41 -10.24 -13.80
CA LEU A 76 13.83 -9.88 -13.84
C LEU A 76 14.68 -10.83 -12.99
N GLY A 77 14.07 -11.81 -12.30
CA GLY A 77 14.77 -12.78 -11.48
C GLY A 77 15.48 -12.19 -10.27
N LEU A 78 15.14 -10.95 -9.88
CA LEU A 78 15.74 -10.24 -8.76
C LEU A 78 15.43 -10.96 -7.44
N LYS A 79 16.44 -11.14 -6.60
CA LYS A 79 16.34 -11.83 -5.31
C LYS A 79 16.95 -11.04 -4.17
N ARG A 80 18.00 -10.26 -4.43
CA ARG A 80 18.81 -9.55 -3.43
C ARG A 80 18.69 -8.05 -3.62
N VAL A 81 18.26 -7.34 -2.58
CA VAL A 81 18.16 -5.88 -2.54
C VAL A 81 19.10 -5.36 -1.47
N HIS A 82 19.87 -4.33 -1.80
CA HIS A 82 20.64 -3.59 -0.81
C HIS A 82 20.07 -2.18 -0.67
N VAL A 83 19.86 -1.73 0.56
CA VAL A 83 19.31 -0.39 0.84
C VAL A 83 20.31 0.40 1.66
N ILE A 84 20.72 1.56 1.15
CA ILE A 84 21.65 2.49 1.82
C ILE A 84 20.83 3.60 2.49
N GLY A 85 20.94 3.70 3.81
CA GLY A 85 20.19 4.63 4.64
C GLY A 85 19.01 3.94 5.34
N SER A 86 19.02 3.92 6.67
CA SER A 86 18.01 3.28 7.52
C SER A 86 17.04 4.26 8.19
N GLY A 87 16.97 5.48 7.67
CA GLY A 87 15.93 6.46 8.00
C GLY A 87 14.51 5.92 7.76
N VAL A 88 13.50 6.75 8.01
CA VAL A 88 12.08 6.32 7.90
C VAL A 88 11.80 5.68 6.53
N MET A 89 12.16 6.36 5.44
CA MET A 89 11.92 5.87 4.08
C MET A 89 12.73 4.61 3.75
N GLY A 90 14.05 4.63 3.94
CA GLY A 90 14.91 3.50 3.58
C GLY A 90 14.60 2.24 4.39
N GLY A 91 14.34 2.40 5.70
CA GLY A 91 13.89 1.30 6.55
C GLY A 91 12.54 0.70 6.10
N ASP A 92 11.59 1.52 5.69
CA ASP A 92 10.27 1.04 5.24
C ASP A 92 10.34 0.38 3.84
N ILE A 93 11.19 0.88 2.94
CA ILE A 93 11.50 0.23 1.66
C ILE A 93 12.12 -1.15 1.92
N ALA A 94 13.13 -1.22 2.78
CA ALA A 94 13.80 -2.47 3.12
C ALA A 94 12.82 -3.49 3.73
N ALA A 95 11.97 -3.05 4.65
CA ALA A 95 10.92 -3.86 5.24
C ALA A 95 9.91 -4.35 4.17
N TRP A 96 9.49 -3.48 3.26
CA TRP A 96 8.56 -3.85 2.20
C TRP A 96 9.15 -4.89 1.24
N CYS A 97 10.42 -4.74 0.86
CA CYS A 97 11.14 -5.73 0.05
C CYS A 97 11.21 -7.10 0.76
N ALA A 98 11.58 -7.13 2.04
CA ALA A 98 11.63 -8.37 2.81
C ALA A 98 10.25 -9.02 2.98
N LEU A 99 9.19 -8.21 3.14
CA LEU A 99 7.80 -8.67 3.16
C LEU A 99 7.37 -9.29 1.82
N ARG A 100 7.92 -8.81 0.71
CA ARG A 100 7.65 -9.32 -0.66
C ARG A 100 8.51 -10.53 -1.04
N GLY A 101 9.41 -10.98 -0.18
CA GLY A 101 10.17 -12.21 -0.36
C GLY A 101 11.61 -12.03 -0.80
N TYR A 102 12.09 -10.79 -0.96
CA TYR A 102 13.49 -10.51 -1.29
C TYR A 102 14.41 -10.67 -0.08
N THR A 103 15.64 -11.11 -0.30
CA THR A 103 16.72 -10.99 0.69
C THR A 103 17.22 -9.55 0.66
N VAL A 104 17.26 -8.90 1.82
CA VAL A 104 17.49 -7.47 1.95
C VAL A 104 18.60 -7.21 2.95
N SER A 105 19.61 -6.46 2.54
CA SER A 105 20.61 -5.88 3.44
C SER A 105 20.34 -4.39 3.61
N LEU A 106 20.41 -3.91 4.85
CA LEU A 106 20.17 -2.52 5.21
C LEU A 106 21.43 -1.93 5.84
N GLN A 107 21.99 -0.93 5.16
CA GLN A 107 23.21 -0.24 5.56
C GLN A 107 22.90 1.13 6.17
N ASP A 108 23.59 1.47 7.25
CA ASP A 108 23.73 2.84 7.75
C ASP A 108 25.07 2.95 8.52
N ARG A 109 25.42 4.14 8.98
CA ARG A 109 26.73 4.45 9.58
C ARG A 109 26.99 3.71 10.89
N GLU A 110 25.95 3.46 11.68
CA GLU A 110 26.03 2.85 13.00
C GLU A 110 24.77 2.02 13.31
N SER A 111 24.90 0.98 14.14
CA SER A 111 23.77 0.08 14.48
C SER A 111 22.56 0.82 15.05
N ARG A 112 22.80 1.87 15.85
CA ARG A 112 21.76 2.71 16.46
C ARG A 112 20.79 3.33 15.45
N PHE A 113 21.23 3.51 14.20
CA PHE A 113 20.38 4.05 13.13
C PHE A 113 19.56 2.95 12.45
N VAL A 114 20.07 1.71 12.42
CA VAL A 114 19.43 0.57 11.75
C VAL A 114 18.42 -0.14 12.67
N GLU A 115 18.75 -0.30 13.95
CA GLU A 115 17.90 -1.00 14.93
C GLU A 115 16.44 -0.49 14.97
N PRO A 116 16.16 0.83 14.98
CA PRO A 116 14.79 1.32 14.94
C PRO A 116 14.03 0.90 13.69
N ALA A 117 14.71 0.81 12.53
CA ALA A 117 14.10 0.34 11.29
C ALA A 117 13.73 -1.13 11.36
N LEU A 118 14.60 -1.98 11.91
CA LEU A 118 14.33 -3.40 12.11
C LEU A 118 13.13 -3.63 13.05
N LEU A 119 13.02 -2.84 14.12
CA LEU A 119 11.87 -2.90 15.04
C LEU A 119 10.55 -2.49 14.34
N ARG A 120 10.57 -1.44 13.51
CA ARG A 120 9.40 -1.04 12.71
C ARG A 120 9.03 -2.12 11.69
N ALA A 121 10.03 -2.71 11.04
CA ALA A 121 9.84 -3.81 10.09
C ALA A 121 9.15 -5.01 10.76
N ARG A 122 9.60 -5.42 11.95
CA ARG A 122 8.95 -6.51 12.71
C ARG A 122 7.47 -6.20 13.00
N LYS A 123 7.16 -4.99 13.46
CA LYS A 123 5.76 -4.55 13.69
C LYS A 123 4.93 -4.55 12.40
N LEU A 124 5.54 -4.23 11.26
CA LEU A 124 4.87 -4.36 9.95
C LEU A 124 4.58 -5.82 9.63
N PHE A 125 5.54 -6.72 9.83
CA PHE A 125 5.41 -8.14 9.54
C PHE A 125 4.33 -8.79 10.40
N GLU A 126 4.32 -8.53 11.71
CA GLU A 126 3.28 -9.00 12.64
C GLU A 126 1.88 -8.51 12.23
N ARG A 127 1.76 -7.30 11.69
CA ARG A 127 0.47 -6.76 11.22
C ARG A 127 0.01 -7.34 9.89
N ARG A 128 0.93 -7.71 8.99
CA ARG A 128 0.60 -8.13 7.61
C ARG A 128 0.57 -9.64 7.43
N LEU A 129 1.36 -10.38 8.20
CA LEU A 129 1.49 -11.82 8.07
C LEU A 129 0.65 -12.53 9.14
N ARG A 130 0.00 -13.62 8.75
CA ARG A 130 -0.89 -14.42 9.62
C ARG A 130 -0.47 -15.88 9.73
N THR A 131 0.30 -16.36 8.76
CA THR A 131 0.80 -17.75 8.73
C THR A 131 1.87 -17.96 9.81
N PRO A 132 1.82 -19.06 10.57
CA PRO A 132 2.86 -19.43 11.51
C PRO A 132 4.26 -19.42 10.87
N GLY A 133 5.24 -18.83 11.55
CA GLY A 133 6.63 -18.73 11.08
C GLY A 133 6.89 -17.69 9.97
N ALA A 134 5.86 -17.10 9.35
CA ALA A 134 6.06 -16.15 8.25
C ALA A 134 6.73 -14.85 8.71
N VAL A 135 6.45 -14.39 9.93
CA VAL A 135 7.11 -13.21 10.53
C VAL A 135 8.61 -13.46 10.66
N GLU A 136 9.01 -14.58 11.26
CA GLU A 136 10.41 -14.92 11.44
C GLU A 136 11.13 -15.15 10.11
N ALA A 137 10.44 -15.71 9.11
CA ALA A 137 10.98 -15.81 7.76
C ALA A 137 11.22 -14.44 7.10
N ALA A 138 10.34 -13.46 7.33
CA ALA A 138 10.53 -12.10 6.83
C ALA A 138 11.63 -11.35 7.59
N VAL A 139 11.72 -11.52 8.91
CA VAL A 139 12.81 -10.96 9.73
C VAL A 139 14.16 -11.51 9.26
N LYS A 140 14.28 -12.81 9.03
CA LYS A 140 15.51 -13.44 8.52
C LYS A 140 15.95 -12.94 7.15
N ARG A 141 15.02 -12.42 6.35
CA ARG A 141 15.33 -11.81 5.05
C ARG A 141 15.86 -10.39 5.16
N LEU A 142 15.71 -9.71 6.30
CA LEU A 142 16.17 -8.33 6.49
C LEU A 142 17.34 -8.30 7.47
N GLU A 143 18.55 -8.13 6.94
CA GLU A 143 19.77 -8.09 7.73
C GLU A 143 20.39 -6.69 7.80
N MET A 144 21.05 -6.41 8.92
CA MET A 144 21.88 -5.22 9.09
C MET A 144 23.24 -5.43 8.43
N ASP A 145 23.70 -4.47 7.65
CA ASP A 145 25.00 -4.51 6.97
C ASP A 145 25.70 -3.15 7.03
N LEU A 146 26.32 -2.83 8.17
CA LEU A 146 26.94 -1.52 8.40
C LEU A 146 28.09 -1.22 7.42
N GLU A 147 28.84 -2.26 7.05
CA GLU A 147 30.02 -2.14 6.19
C GLU A 147 29.69 -2.26 4.70
N GLY A 148 28.44 -2.54 4.33
CA GLY A 148 28.03 -2.72 2.93
C GLY A 148 28.63 -3.97 2.28
N ARG A 149 28.92 -5.03 3.07
CA ARG A 149 29.53 -6.28 2.56
C ARG A 149 28.65 -7.02 1.56
N ASN A 150 27.35 -6.78 1.59
CA ASN A 150 26.39 -7.40 0.69
C ASN A 150 26.13 -6.60 -0.60
N VAL A 151 26.71 -5.40 -0.75
CA VAL A 151 26.57 -4.57 -1.96
C VAL A 151 27.01 -5.32 -3.24
N PRO A 152 28.16 -6.04 -3.27
CA PRO A 152 28.61 -6.71 -4.50
C PRO A 152 27.67 -7.81 -5.00
N ASP A 153 26.88 -8.40 -4.10
CA ASP A 153 25.94 -9.47 -4.42
C ASP A 153 24.51 -8.97 -4.68
N ALA A 154 24.25 -7.66 -4.56
CA ALA A 154 22.91 -7.12 -4.70
C ALA A 154 22.50 -7.05 -6.18
N ASP A 155 21.30 -7.53 -6.49
CA ASP A 155 20.75 -7.37 -7.85
C ASP A 155 20.29 -5.92 -8.09
N VAL A 156 19.88 -5.23 -7.01
CA VAL A 156 19.49 -3.81 -7.02
C VAL A 156 19.97 -3.14 -5.74
N VAL A 157 20.54 -1.94 -5.89
CA VAL A 157 20.88 -1.03 -4.79
C VAL A 157 19.90 0.14 -4.79
N ILE A 158 19.35 0.46 -3.61
CA ILE A 158 18.46 1.61 -3.40
C ILE A 158 19.12 2.57 -2.42
N GLU A 159 19.47 3.76 -2.90
CA GLU A 159 19.94 4.84 -2.05
C GLU A 159 18.75 5.63 -1.47
N ALA A 160 18.68 5.68 -0.15
CA ALA A 160 17.64 6.37 0.61
C ALA A 160 18.24 7.23 1.73
N ILE A 161 19.40 7.83 1.47
CA ILE A 161 20.03 8.80 2.37
C ILE A 161 19.45 10.19 2.15
N PHE A 162 19.56 11.04 3.16
CA PHE A 162 19.16 12.43 3.05
C PHE A 162 20.09 13.16 2.06
N GLU A 163 19.54 13.74 0.99
CA GLU A 163 20.28 14.70 0.16
C GLU A 163 20.41 16.02 0.92
N ASN A 164 21.64 16.41 1.27
CA ASN A 164 21.90 17.74 1.82
C ASN A 164 21.74 18.81 0.73
N LEU A 165 20.56 19.41 0.67
CA LEU A 165 20.25 20.55 -0.20
C LEU A 165 21.04 21.82 0.16
N GLU A 166 21.44 22.03 1.42
CA GLU A 166 22.25 23.19 1.83
C GLU A 166 23.66 23.14 1.25
N ALA A 167 24.28 21.96 1.20
CA ALA A 167 25.59 21.77 0.57
C ALA A 167 25.58 22.06 -0.94
N LYS A 168 24.44 21.86 -1.62
CA LYS A 168 24.25 22.24 -3.04
C LYS A 168 23.89 23.71 -3.23
N LYS A 169 23.25 24.36 -2.26
CA LYS A 169 22.89 25.79 -2.32
C LYS A 169 24.04 26.73 -1.94
N ALA A 170 25.09 26.21 -1.29
CA ALA A 170 26.30 26.94 -0.93
C ALA A 170 27.41 26.87 -2.00
N LEU A 171 27.15 26.17 -3.12
CA LEU A 171 27.92 26.21 -4.37
C LEU A 171 27.28 27.24 -5.32
#